data_AF-D1YW82-F1
#
_entry.id   AF-D1YW82-F1
#
_cell.length_a   1.000
_cell.length_b   1.000
_cell.length_c   1.000
_cell.angle_alpha   90.00
_cell.angle_beta   90.00
_cell.angle_gamma   90.00
#
_symmetry.space_group_name_H-M   'P 1'
#
loop_
_entity.id
_entity.type
_entity.pdbx_description
1 polymer ?
#
loop_
_entity_poly.entity_id
_entity_poly.type
_entity_poly.pdbx_seq_one_letter_code
_entity_poly.pdbx_strand_id
1 'polypeptide(L)'
;MAYRYNSQEMKGAMEAVIDKIEQGCELKEYFISGLQHVYRVDGQYLLVLRYSKNKDGHFYFSIPQEFLYNPTIKHLVLVCEKPDNAIVLPASQIADLLEDIEPGEKGWTLDVYDKEGWELKIARTEKVLYVDNYVNEYELIYSRSAMSTGKTALNLFCKDKPGVLRDVAGMVAKHGGNITYTQQFIVDKGDREGQSNVYMEVENVKDIDDLVKALEKLSLVQEVTLHPPLDRIYGSRVIIIGGGAQVAQVAVGAINEADRHNIRGERISVDTIPLVGEDTLADAVEAVKRLHRAQILVLAGSIMGGSISEEIKKLHREGIPVISLNMAGSVPDYADLVVTDPIQAGTFAVMHVAKTAVFDIDRVRGKKF
;
A
#
# COMPACT_ATOMS: atom_id res chain seq x y z
N MET A 1 -21.14 -23.47 10.20
CA MET A 1 -22.41 -23.12 9.52
C MET A 1 -22.46 -23.98 8.25
N ALA A 2 -23.52 -24.73 7.97
CA ALA A 2 -23.51 -25.55 6.74
C ALA A 2 -23.63 -24.62 5.51
N TYR A 3 -22.67 -24.70 4.60
CA TYR A 3 -22.70 -24.00 3.32
C TYR A 3 -23.95 -24.40 2.53
N ARG A 4 -24.60 -23.42 1.87
CA ARG A 4 -25.76 -23.68 1.01
C ARG A 4 -25.26 -23.88 -0.41
N TYR A 5 -25.47 -25.06 -0.99
CA TYR A 5 -25.11 -25.34 -2.38
C TYR A 5 -26.38 -25.53 -3.22
N ASN A 6 -26.35 -25.04 -4.47
CA ASN A 6 -27.50 -25.15 -5.37
C ASN A 6 -27.65 -26.56 -5.97
N SER A 7 -26.58 -27.36 -5.98
CA SER A 7 -26.59 -28.76 -6.43
C SER A 7 -25.51 -29.59 -5.71
N GLN A 8 -25.68 -30.91 -5.74
CA GLN A 8 -24.67 -31.84 -5.19
C GLN A 8 -23.37 -31.82 -6.00
N GLU A 9 -23.48 -31.58 -7.31
CA GLU A 9 -22.34 -31.42 -8.22
C GLU A 9 -21.50 -30.20 -7.83
N MET A 10 -22.15 -29.06 -7.56
CA MET A 10 -21.48 -27.85 -7.09
C MET A 10 -20.78 -28.06 -5.75
N LYS A 11 -21.44 -28.79 -4.83
CA LYS A 11 -20.84 -29.13 -3.55
C LYS A 11 -19.56 -29.94 -3.75
N GLY A 12 -19.61 -31.01 -4.55
CA GLY A 12 -18.46 -31.87 -4.82
C GLY A 12 -17.33 -31.13 -5.56
N ALA A 13 -17.68 -30.21 -6.47
CA ALA A 13 -16.73 -29.35 -7.13
C ALA A 13 -15.99 -28.42 -6.17
N MET A 14 -16.73 -27.76 -5.27
CA MET A 14 -16.17 -26.84 -4.29
C MET A 14 -15.27 -27.58 -3.30
N GLU A 15 -15.72 -28.74 -2.79
CA GLU A 15 -14.93 -29.60 -1.90
C GLU A 15 -13.65 -30.06 -2.60
N ALA A 16 -13.72 -30.54 -3.84
CA ALA A 16 -12.54 -30.99 -4.58
C ALA A 16 -11.53 -29.86 -4.87
N VAL A 17 -12.01 -28.63 -5.10
CA VAL A 17 -11.15 -27.45 -5.27
C VAL A 17 -10.46 -27.10 -3.96
N ILE A 18 -11.21 -27.03 -2.86
CA ILE A 18 -10.66 -26.75 -1.53
C ILE A 18 -9.62 -27.81 -1.15
N ASP A 19 -9.95 -29.10 -1.31
CA ASP A 19 -9.03 -30.22 -1.03
C ASP A 19 -7.74 -30.11 -1.86
N LYS A 20 -7.83 -29.70 -3.14
CA LYS A 20 -6.66 -29.50 -4.00
C LYS A 20 -5.79 -28.33 -3.53
N ILE A 21 -6.39 -27.26 -2.98
CA ILE A 21 -5.64 -26.12 -2.42
C ILE A 21 -4.95 -26.53 -1.11
N GLU A 22 -5.67 -27.25 -0.24
CA GLU A 22 -5.18 -27.72 1.06
C GLU A 22 -3.98 -28.69 0.95
N GLN A 23 -3.81 -29.34 -0.20
CA GLN A 23 -2.59 -30.12 -0.49
C GLN A 23 -1.32 -29.27 -0.55
N GLY A 24 -1.44 -27.96 -0.83
CA GLY A 24 -0.30 -27.05 -0.97
C GLY A 24 -0.20 -25.95 0.09
N CYS A 25 -1.27 -25.62 0.82
CA CYS A 25 -1.24 -24.59 1.89
C CYS A 25 -2.32 -24.81 2.96
N GLU A 26 -2.11 -24.30 4.18
CA GLU A 26 -3.12 -24.31 5.23
C GLU A 26 -4.21 -23.25 4.96
N LEU A 27 -5.45 -23.66 4.75
CA LEU A 27 -6.59 -22.75 4.63
C LEU A 27 -7.21 -22.45 6.00
N LYS A 28 -7.30 -21.18 6.36
CA LYS A 28 -8.07 -20.74 7.54
C LYS A 28 -9.33 -20.04 7.11
N GLU A 29 -10.47 -20.67 7.37
CA GLU A 29 -11.79 -20.09 7.10
C GLU A 29 -11.95 -18.77 7.86
N TYR A 30 -12.45 -17.75 7.16
CA TYR A 30 -12.69 -16.44 7.70
C TYR A 30 -14.13 -15.99 7.36
N PHE A 31 -14.78 -15.33 8.31
CA PHE A 31 -16.16 -14.88 8.12
C PHE A 31 -16.19 -13.38 7.87
N ILE A 32 -16.77 -12.96 6.74
CA ILE A 32 -16.96 -11.54 6.39
C ILE A 32 -18.40 -11.35 5.96
N SER A 33 -19.20 -10.64 6.76
CA SER A 33 -20.53 -10.12 6.36
C SER A 33 -21.44 -11.11 5.60
N GLY A 34 -21.40 -12.41 5.91
CA GLY A 34 -22.21 -13.43 5.24
C GLY A 34 -21.61 -14.03 3.95
N LEU A 35 -20.41 -13.60 3.55
CA LEU A 35 -19.61 -14.24 2.51
C LEU A 35 -19.22 -15.66 2.95
N GLN A 36 -19.25 -16.57 1.98
CA GLN A 36 -18.89 -17.97 2.14
C GLN A 36 -17.58 -18.23 1.39
N HIS A 37 -16.79 -19.21 1.86
CA HIS A 37 -15.52 -19.59 1.21
C HIS A 37 -14.50 -18.44 1.12
N VAL A 38 -14.38 -17.67 2.20
CA VAL A 38 -13.27 -16.73 2.39
C VAL A 38 -12.22 -17.43 3.24
N TYR A 39 -11.01 -17.55 2.73
CA TYR A 39 -9.91 -18.23 3.40
C TYR A 39 -8.69 -17.33 3.50
N ARG A 40 -7.86 -17.50 4.52
CA ARG A 40 -6.57 -16.81 4.63
C ARG A 40 -5.44 -17.75 4.20
N VAL A 41 -4.59 -17.30 3.28
CA VAL A 41 -3.40 -18.01 2.74
C VAL A 41 -2.23 -17.04 2.72
N ASP A 42 -1.12 -17.36 3.39
CA ASP A 42 0.11 -16.55 3.43
C ASP A 42 -0.10 -15.05 3.70
N GLY A 43 -1.05 -14.74 4.58
CA GLY A 43 -1.36 -13.36 4.99
C GLY A 43 -2.26 -12.60 4.01
N GLN A 44 -2.51 -13.12 2.81
CA GLN A 44 -3.58 -12.70 1.92
C GLN A 44 -4.86 -13.44 2.30
N TYR A 45 -5.99 -12.97 1.80
CA TYR A 45 -7.15 -13.84 1.76
C TYR A 45 -7.51 -14.22 0.32
N LEU A 46 -8.36 -15.22 0.21
CA LEU A 46 -8.70 -15.97 -0.97
C LEU A 46 -10.22 -16.08 -0.95
N LEU A 47 -10.88 -15.64 -2.02
CA LEU A 47 -12.31 -15.83 -2.19
C LEU A 47 -12.56 -16.87 -3.27
N VAL A 48 -13.27 -17.94 -2.92
CA VAL A 48 -13.70 -18.93 -3.89
C VAL A 48 -15.18 -18.71 -4.20
N LEU A 49 -15.47 -18.38 -5.45
CA LEU A 49 -16.82 -18.06 -5.89
C LEU A 49 -17.56 -19.30 -6.38
N ARG A 50 -18.80 -19.43 -5.91
CA ARG A 50 -19.75 -20.40 -6.45
C ARG A 50 -20.32 -19.87 -7.76
N TYR A 51 -20.50 -20.76 -8.74
CA TYR A 51 -21.19 -20.45 -9.98
C TYR A 51 -22.71 -20.65 -9.86
N SER A 52 -23.47 -20.09 -10.79
CA SER A 52 -24.83 -20.50 -11.14
C SER A 52 -24.89 -20.76 -12.64
N LYS A 53 -25.73 -21.68 -13.11
CA LYS A 53 -25.90 -21.93 -14.55
C LYS A 53 -27.20 -21.31 -15.06
N ASN A 54 -27.17 -20.63 -16.20
CA ASN A 54 -28.40 -20.25 -16.91
C ASN A 54 -28.91 -21.41 -17.78
N LYS A 55 -30.00 -21.16 -18.52
CA LYS A 55 -30.62 -22.13 -19.44
C LYS A 55 -29.74 -22.47 -20.66
N ASP A 56 -28.83 -21.57 -21.01
CA ASP A 56 -27.91 -21.69 -22.14
C ASP A 56 -26.59 -22.36 -21.74
N GLY A 57 -26.45 -22.76 -20.46
CA GLY A 57 -25.27 -23.45 -19.93
C GLY A 57 -24.13 -22.54 -19.50
N HIS A 58 -24.30 -21.22 -19.56
CA HIS A 58 -23.29 -20.26 -19.13
C HIS A 58 -23.20 -20.20 -17.61
N PHE A 59 -22.00 -19.90 -17.12
CA PHE A 59 -21.69 -19.80 -15.69
C PHE A 59 -21.73 -18.36 -15.21
N TYR A 60 -22.46 -18.11 -14.13
CA TYR A 60 -22.59 -16.80 -13.50
C TYR A 60 -21.94 -16.78 -12.14
N PHE A 61 -21.12 -15.77 -11.90
CA PHE A 61 -20.47 -15.53 -10.62
C PHE A 61 -20.87 -14.17 -10.10
N SER A 62 -21.35 -14.12 -8.86
CA SER A 62 -21.68 -12.87 -8.19
C SER A 62 -20.48 -12.44 -7.37
N ILE A 63 -19.90 -11.29 -7.67
CA ILE A 63 -18.89 -10.63 -6.84
C ILE A 63 -19.62 -9.65 -5.93
N PRO A 64 -19.70 -9.90 -4.62
CA PRO A 64 -20.40 -9.02 -3.69
C PRO A 64 -19.69 -7.67 -3.59
N GLN A 65 -20.45 -6.60 -3.38
CA GLN A 65 -19.89 -5.25 -3.34
C GLN A 65 -18.86 -5.09 -2.20
N GLU A 66 -19.12 -5.74 -1.07
CA GLU A 66 -18.26 -5.75 0.12
C GLU A 66 -16.88 -6.37 -0.13
N PHE A 67 -16.74 -7.15 -1.20
CA PHE A 67 -15.47 -7.76 -1.58
C PHE A 67 -14.48 -6.74 -2.15
N LEU A 68 -14.92 -5.84 -3.05
CA LEU A 68 -14.00 -4.89 -3.71
C LEU A 68 -13.66 -3.67 -2.87
N TYR A 69 -14.56 -3.25 -1.98
CA TYR A 69 -14.33 -2.07 -1.14
C TYR A 69 -13.67 -2.39 0.20
N ASN A 70 -13.39 -3.67 0.49
CA ASN A 70 -12.73 -4.04 1.74
C ASN A 70 -11.21 -4.07 1.54
N PRO A 71 -10.44 -3.14 2.14
CA PRO A 71 -8.99 -3.07 1.96
C PRO A 71 -8.22 -4.23 2.63
N THR A 72 -8.89 -5.01 3.49
CA THR A 72 -8.34 -6.27 4.02
C THR A 72 -8.49 -7.41 3.02
N ILE A 73 -9.38 -7.26 2.03
CA ILE A 73 -9.63 -8.23 0.99
C ILE A 73 -8.83 -7.90 -0.28
N LYS A 74 -7.58 -8.37 -0.37
CA LYS A 74 -6.66 -8.10 -1.51
C LYS A 74 -6.58 -9.22 -2.58
N HIS A 75 -7.65 -10.01 -2.79
CA HIS A 75 -7.57 -11.46 -3.05
C HIS A 75 -7.42 -11.94 -4.50
N LEU A 76 -6.83 -13.11 -4.62
CA LEU A 76 -7.05 -14.03 -5.73
C LEU A 76 -8.50 -14.57 -5.67
N VAL A 77 -9.22 -14.53 -6.77
CA VAL A 77 -10.60 -15.02 -6.89
C VAL A 77 -10.61 -16.25 -7.76
N LEU A 78 -11.11 -17.35 -7.22
CA LEU A 78 -11.23 -18.60 -7.95
C LEU A 78 -12.68 -18.85 -8.37
N VAL A 79 -12.86 -19.10 -9.66
CA VAL A 79 -14.13 -19.26 -10.37
C VAL A 79 -14.13 -20.69 -10.90
N CYS A 80 -14.93 -21.60 -10.34
CA CYS A 80 -14.76 -23.03 -10.62
C CYS A 80 -16.04 -23.79 -10.88
N GLU A 81 -16.00 -24.68 -11.89
CA GLU A 81 -16.93 -25.82 -12.00
C GLU A 81 -16.31 -27.12 -11.48
N LYS A 82 -15.01 -27.35 -11.70
CA LYS A 82 -14.21 -28.49 -11.24
C LYS A 82 -12.77 -28.03 -11.05
N PRO A 83 -11.92 -28.77 -10.31
CA PRO A 83 -10.53 -28.36 -10.07
C PRO A 83 -9.69 -28.14 -11.33
N ASP A 84 -10.03 -28.78 -12.45
CA ASP A 84 -9.28 -28.63 -13.71
C ASP A 84 -9.87 -27.53 -14.63
N ASN A 85 -11.02 -26.96 -14.24
CA ASN A 85 -11.72 -25.88 -14.93
C ASN A 85 -11.81 -24.62 -14.03
N ALA A 86 -10.90 -24.49 -13.07
CA ALA A 86 -10.86 -23.33 -12.20
C ALA A 86 -10.15 -22.18 -12.91
N ILE A 87 -10.78 -21.01 -12.91
CA ILE A 87 -10.22 -19.74 -13.39
C ILE A 87 -9.77 -18.95 -12.17
N VAL A 88 -8.54 -18.47 -12.18
CA VAL A 88 -7.92 -17.77 -11.05
C VAL A 88 -7.59 -16.33 -11.41
N LEU A 89 -8.26 -15.36 -10.77
CA LEU A 89 -8.18 -13.94 -11.09
C LEU A 89 -7.62 -13.12 -9.92
N PRO A 90 -6.47 -12.45 -10.06
CA PRO A 90 -5.98 -11.50 -9.06
C PRO A 90 -6.94 -10.30 -8.87
N ALA A 91 -7.09 -9.82 -7.62
CA ALA A 91 -7.96 -8.67 -7.32
C ALA A 91 -7.59 -7.40 -8.09
N SER A 92 -6.32 -7.17 -8.41
CA SER A 92 -5.91 -6.02 -9.23
C SER A 92 -6.56 -6.07 -10.61
N GLN A 93 -6.51 -7.23 -11.28
CA GLN A 93 -7.16 -7.41 -12.58
C GLN A 93 -8.68 -7.24 -12.49
N ILE A 94 -9.30 -7.69 -11.40
CA ILE A 94 -10.73 -7.51 -11.17
C ILE A 94 -11.07 -6.04 -10.89
N ALA A 95 -10.24 -5.33 -10.13
CA ALA A 95 -10.44 -3.90 -9.85
C ALA A 95 -10.35 -3.08 -11.14
N ASP A 96 -9.30 -3.28 -11.94
CA ASP A 96 -9.12 -2.64 -13.25
C ASP A 96 -10.27 -2.98 -14.21
N LEU A 97 -10.81 -4.20 -14.11
CA LEU A 97 -11.95 -4.63 -14.93
C LEU A 97 -13.22 -3.84 -14.61
N LEU A 98 -13.42 -3.52 -13.33
CA LEU A 98 -14.65 -2.98 -12.76
C LEU A 98 -14.59 -1.48 -12.45
N GLU A 99 -13.44 -0.82 -12.67
CA GLU A 99 -13.18 0.59 -12.34
C GLU A 99 -14.30 1.53 -12.81
N ASP A 100 -14.79 1.35 -14.03
CA ASP A 100 -15.84 2.19 -14.64
C ASP A 100 -17.23 1.53 -14.66
N ILE A 101 -17.44 0.46 -13.89
CA ILE A 101 -18.67 -0.34 -13.95
C ILE A 101 -19.39 -0.27 -12.63
N GLU A 102 -20.53 0.42 -12.60
CA GLU A 102 -21.36 0.47 -11.40
C GLU A 102 -21.93 -0.93 -11.04
N PRO A 103 -21.83 -1.34 -9.76
CA PRO A 103 -22.41 -2.59 -9.30
C PRO A 103 -23.95 -2.58 -9.34
N GLY A 104 -24.55 -3.76 -9.42
CA GLY A 104 -25.99 -3.93 -9.16
C GLY A 104 -26.29 -4.03 -7.67
N GLU A 105 -27.56 -4.23 -7.30
CA GLU A 105 -28.00 -4.36 -5.89
C GLU A 105 -27.29 -5.48 -5.10
N LYS A 106 -26.73 -6.48 -5.80
CA LYS A 106 -26.00 -7.63 -5.22
C LYS A 106 -24.52 -7.64 -5.58
N GLY A 107 -23.98 -6.55 -6.12
CA GLY A 107 -22.62 -6.43 -6.63
C GLY A 107 -22.53 -6.67 -8.15
N TRP A 108 -21.38 -7.17 -8.61
CA TRP A 108 -21.13 -7.44 -10.03
C TRP A 108 -21.48 -8.88 -10.40
N THR A 109 -21.84 -9.09 -11.66
CA THR A 109 -22.10 -10.42 -12.20
C THR A 109 -21.19 -10.66 -13.40
N LEU A 110 -20.41 -11.72 -13.29
CA LEU A 110 -19.53 -12.22 -14.33
C LEU A 110 -20.21 -13.41 -15.01
N ASP A 111 -20.28 -13.38 -16.34
CA ASP A 111 -20.84 -14.42 -17.21
C ASP A 111 -19.68 -15.10 -17.95
N VAL A 112 -19.50 -16.41 -17.76
CA VAL A 112 -18.40 -17.19 -18.31
C VAL A 112 -18.95 -18.30 -19.18
N TYR A 113 -18.43 -18.41 -20.40
CA TYR A 113 -18.83 -19.46 -21.34
C TYR A 113 -17.63 -19.95 -22.15
N ASP A 114 -17.73 -21.19 -22.65
CA ASP A 114 -16.68 -21.86 -23.41
C ASP A 114 -16.87 -21.60 -24.92
N LYS A 115 -15.86 -21.00 -25.55
CA LYS A 115 -15.82 -20.72 -26.99
C LYS A 115 -14.37 -20.82 -27.50
N GLU A 116 -13.94 -22.03 -27.83
CA GLU A 116 -12.54 -22.35 -28.19
C GLU A 116 -11.53 -21.90 -27.08
N GLY A 117 -11.99 -21.84 -25.82
CA GLY A 117 -11.34 -21.21 -24.65
C GLY A 117 -12.38 -20.61 -23.69
N TRP A 118 -12.08 -20.37 -22.41
CA TRP A 118 -13.03 -19.71 -21.50
C TRP A 118 -13.09 -18.19 -21.80
N GLU A 119 -14.25 -17.69 -22.23
CA GLU A 119 -14.53 -16.25 -22.38
C GLU A 119 -15.24 -15.73 -21.12
N LEU A 120 -14.72 -14.66 -20.51
CA LEU A 120 -15.31 -13.97 -19.35
C LEU A 120 -15.93 -12.65 -19.80
N LYS A 121 -17.25 -12.51 -19.66
CA LYS A 121 -18.02 -11.33 -20.01
C LYS A 121 -18.65 -10.68 -18.77
N ILE A 122 -18.61 -9.37 -18.67
CA ILE A 122 -19.35 -8.65 -17.62
C ILE A 122 -20.77 -8.43 -18.12
N ALA A 123 -21.76 -8.96 -17.39
CA ALA A 123 -23.15 -9.02 -17.85
C ALA A 123 -23.76 -7.64 -18.21
N ARG A 124 -23.23 -6.54 -17.63
CA ARG A 124 -23.75 -5.19 -17.84
C ARG A 124 -23.14 -4.41 -19.01
N THR A 125 -21.90 -4.68 -19.42
CA THR A 125 -21.13 -3.74 -20.27
C THR A 125 -20.56 -4.35 -21.55
N GLU A 126 -20.87 -5.61 -21.83
CA GLU A 126 -20.37 -6.36 -23.00
C GLU A 126 -18.84 -6.49 -23.13
N LYS A 127 -18.07 -6.03 -22.15
CA LYS A 127 -16.62 -6.21 -22.10
C LYS A 127 -16.30 -7.71 -22.00
N VAL A 128 -15.61 -8.26 -23.00
CA VAL A 128 -15.17 -9.66 -23.08
C VAL A 128 -13.67 -9.72 -22.82
N LEU A 129 -13.27 -10.59 -21.90
CA LEU A 129 -11.89 -10.98 -21.66
C LEU A 129 -11.69 -12.41 -22.16
N TYR A 130 -10.63 -12.64 -22.92
CA TYR A 130 -10.14 -13.97 -23.22
C TYR A 130 -9.30 -14.45 -22.05
N VAL A 131 -9.76 -15.51 -21.37
CA VAL A 131 -8.98 -16.18 -20.34
C VAL A 131 -8.31 -17.37 -21.01
N ASP A 132 -6.99 -17.32 -21.18
CA ASP A 132 -6.24 -18.46 -21.71
C ASP A 132 -6.17 -19.57 -20.66
N ASN A 133 -6.77 -20.72 -20.95
CA ASN A 133 -6.93 -21.88 -20.05
C ASN A 133 -5.64 -22.65 -19.72
N TYR A 134 -4.46 -22.06 -19.85
CA TYR A 134 -3.22 -22.81 -19.84
C TYR A 134 -2.14 -22.19 -18.96
N VAL A 135 -2.40 -22.18 -17.66
CA VAL A 135 -1.36 -22.32 -16.64
C VAL A 135 -1.90 -23.25 -15.56
N ASN A 136 -1.05 -23.98 -14.83
CA ASN A 136 -1.47 -24.66 -13.60
C ASN A 136 -1.84 -23.57 -12.56
N GLU A 137 -3.06 -23.04 -12.64
CA GLU A 137 -3.45 -21.76 -12.00
C GLU A 137 -3.50 -21.79 -10.46
N TYR A 138 -3.32 -22.96 -9.84
CA TYR A 138 -3.06 -23.06 -8.41
C TYR A 138 -1.70 -22.46 -8.02
N GLU A 139 -0.72 -22.39 -8.93
CA GLU A 139 0.56 -21.72 -8.66
C GLU A 139 0.38 -20.24 -8.32
N LEU A 140 -0.65 -19.55 -8.85
CA LEU A 140 -0.98 -18.17 -8.48
C LEU A 140 -1.41 -18.04 -7.01
N ILE A 141 -2.01 -19.08 -6.42
CA ILE A 141 -2.36 -19.13 -4.99
C ILE A 141 -1.09 -19.18 -4.14
N TYR A 142 -0.09 -19.93 -4.60
CA TYR A 142 1.21 -20.08 -3.95
C TYR A 142 2.20 -18.97 -4.33
N SER A 143 1.81 -18.13 -5.29
CA SER A 143 2.64 -17.08 -5.83
C SER A 143 2.49 -15.83 -4.99
N ARG A 144 3.59 -15.36 -4.39
CA ARG A 144 3.63 -14.03 -3.79
C ARG A 144 3.60 -12.92 -4.87
N SER A 145 3.65 -13.30 -6.16
CA SER A 145 3.63 -12.44 -7.36
C SER A 145 2.26 -11.94 -7.80
N ALA A 146 1.14 -12.54 -7.36
CA ALA A 146 -0.20 -12.03 -7.68
C ALA A 146 -0.47 -10.60 -7.16
N MET A 147 0.49 -10.05 -6.41
CA MET A 147 0.43 -8.78 -5.71
C MET A 147 1.01 -7.56 -6.43
N SER A 148 1.66 -7.68 -7.60
CA SER A 148 2.37 -6.50 -8.14
C SER A 148 2.46 -6.39 -9.67
N THR A 149 1.44 -5.80 -10.28
CA THR A 149 1.70 -4.83 -11.35
C THR A 149 2.19 -3.53 -10.68
N GLY A 150 3.39 -3.52 -10.10
CA GLY A 150 3.94 -2.36 -9.40
C GLY A 150 5.10 -2.62 -8.43
N LYS A 151 5.37 -1.62 -7.59
CA LYS A 151 6.42 -1.59 -6.56
C LYS A 151 6.10 -2.53 -5.38
N THR A 152 7.08 -3.30 -4.92
CA THR A 152 6.95 -4.28 -3.82
C THR A 152 8.04 -4.06 -2.78
N ALA A 153 7.77 -4.34 -1.50
CA ALA A 153 8.78 -4.27 -0.46
C ALA A 153 9.22 -5.65 0.04
N LEU A 154 10.53 -5.81 0.19
CA LEU A 154 11.20 -6.94 0.81
C LEU A 154 11.67 -6.51 2.21
N ASN A 155 11.41 -7.33 3.20
CA ASN A 155 11.97 -7.18 4.53
C ASN A 155 12.75 -8.44 4.89
N LEU A 156 14.05 -8.28 5.09
CA LEU A 156 14.98 -9.36 5.36
C LEU A 156 15.54 -9.23 6.77
N PHE A 157 15.62 -10.36 7.48
CA PHE A 157 16.43 -10.48 8.68
C PHE A 157 17.68 -11.27 8.35
N CYS A 158 18.82 -10.71 8.73
CA CYS A 158 20.12 -11.23 8.36
C CYS A 158 21.07 -11.25 9.55
N LYS A 159 22.06 -12.12 9.49
CA LYS A 159 23.21 -12.05 10.39
C LYS A 159 23.98 -10.77 10.12
N ASP A 160 24.32 -10.02 11.18
CA ASP A 160 25.14 -8.82 11.04
C ASP A 160 26.58 -9.18 10.65
N LYS A 161 26.87 -9.11 9.34
CA LYS A 161 28.17 -9.43 8.75
C LYS A 161 28.48 -8.49 7.58
N PRO A 162 29.77 -8.21 7.31
CA PRO A 162 30.17 -7.45 6.14
C PRO A 162 29.65 -8.08 4.84
N GLY A 163 29.08 -7.27 3.95
CA GLY A 163 28.67 -7.69 2.61
C GLY A 163 27.21 -8.10 2.43
N VAL A 164 26.39 -8.16 3.49
CA VAL A 164 24.96 -8.54 3.39
C VAL A 164 24.22 -7.67 2.38
N LEU A 165 24.32 -6.34 2.51
CA LEU A 165 23.61 -5.43 1.60
C LEU A 165 24.08 -5.57 0.15
N ARG A 166 25.38 -5.80 -0.08
CA ARG A 166 25.95 -6.06 -1.41
C ARG A 166 25.34 -7.31 -2.03
N ASP A 167 25.25 -8.39 -1.26
CA ASP A 167 24.79 -9.69 -1.76
C ASP A 167 23.28 -9.67 -2.04
N VAL A 168 22.50 -9.03 -1.15
CA VAL A 168 21.06 -8.82 -1.34
C VAL A 168 20.79 -7.94 -2.55
N ALA A 169 21.43 -6.77 -2.64
CA ALA A 169 21.24 -5.86 -3.78
C ALA A 169 21.69 -6.50 -5.11
N GLY A 170 22.79 -7.26 -5.08
CA GLY A 170 23.27 -8.02 -6.23
C GLY A 170 22.26 -9.09 -6.69
N MET A 171 21.54 -9.70 -5.75
CA MET A 171 20.48 -10.66 -6.08
C MET A 171 19.27 -9.97 -6.73
N VAL A 172 18.84 -8.83 -6.18
CA VAL A 172 17.76 -8.01 -6.78
C VAL A 172 18.10 -7.66 -8.22
N ALA A 173 19.32 -7.17 -8.47
CA ALA A 173 19.78 -6.79 -9.81
C ALA A 173 19.80 -7.97 -10.80
N LYS A 174 20.22 -9.18 -10.35
CA LYS A 174 20.21 -10.39 -11.18
C LYS A 174 18.81 -10.81 -11.64
N HIS A 175 17.78 -10.48 -10.86
CA HIS A 175 16.38 -10.76 -11.21
C HIS A 175 15.71 -9.60 -11.97
N GLY A 176 16.51 -8.62 -12.44
CA GLY A 176 16.04 -7.46 -13.19
C GLY A 176 15.40 -6.36 -12.34
N GLY A 177 15.40 -6.52 -11.00
CA GLY A 177 14.81 -5.56 -10.09
C GLY A 177 15.60 -4.26 -9.99
N ASN A 178 14.88 -3.15 -9.88
CA ASN A 178 15.42 -1.83 -9.56
C ASN A 178 15.06 -1.48 -8.12
N ILE A 179 16.05 -1.11 -7.30
CA ILE A 179 15.82 -0.70 -5.91
C ILE A 179 15.45 0.79 -5.91
N THR A 180 14.26 1.12 -5.42
CA THR A 180 13.78 2.51 -5.34
C THR A 180 13.88 3.10 -3.93
N TYR A 181 13.94 2.26 -2.91
CA TYR A 181 14.22 2.67 -1.54
C TYR A 181 14.89 1.54 -0.77
N THR A 182 15.78 1.88 0.18
CA THR A 182 16.35 0.90 1.10
C THR A 182 16.63 1.53 2.46
N GLN A 183 16.47 0.72 3.51
CA GLN A 183 16.83 1.05 4.87
C GLN A 183 17.45 -0.17 5.53
N GLN A 184 18.51 0.04 6.31
CA GLN A 184 19.16 -1.01 7.07
C GLN A 184 19.49 -0.50 8.47
N PHE A 185 19.24 -1.34 9.47
CA PHE A 185 19.58 -1.06 10.86
C PHE A 185 19.78 -2.36 11.64
N ILE A 186 20.49 -2.29 12.76
CA ILE A 186 20.59 -3.39 13.71
C ILE A 186 19.39 -3.34 14.64
N VAL A 187 18.70 -4.45 14.79
CA VAL A 187 17.55 -4.58 15.69
C VAL A 187 18.04 -4.43 17.13
N ASP A 188 17.45 -3.49 17.86
CA ASP A 188 17.89 -3.07 19.19
C ASP A 188 17.09 -3.71 20.34
N LYS A 189 16.04 -4.49 20.03
CA LYS A 189 15.16 -5.12 21.02
C LYS A 189 14.36 -6.30 20.46
N GLY A 190 13.91 -7.18 21.36
CA GLY A 190 13.01 -8.30 21.06
C GLY A 190 13.74 -9.56 20.56
N ASP A 191 12.99 -10.55 20.08
CA ASP A 191 13.53 -11.88 19.73
C ASP A 191 14.60 -11.86 18.62
N ARG A 192 14.71 -10.75 17.88
CA ARG A 192 15.67 -10.56 16.79
C ARG A 192 16.77 -9.56 17.13
N GLU A 193 16.94 -9.19 18.40
CA GLU A 193 17.98 -8.28 18.86
C GLU A 193 19.38 -8.72 18.37
N GLY A 194 20.16 -7.75 17.88
CA GLY A 194 21.49 -7.97 17.30
C GLY A 194 21.50 -8.48 15.86
N GLN A 195 20.34 -8.80 15.26
CA GLN A 195 20.24 -9.10 13.83
C GLN A 195 20.22 -7.81 13.00
N SER A 196 20.67 -7.89 11.75
CA SER A 196 20.51 -6.81 10.79
C SER A 196 19.16 -6.94 10.10
N ASN A 197 18.33 -5.90 10.19
CA ASN A 197 17.13 -5.77 9.39
C ASN A 197 17.44 -4.99 8.11
N VAL A 198 17.06 -5.53 6.95
CA VAL A 198 17.22 -4.90 5.64
C VAL A 198 15.85 -4.78 4.99
N TYR A 199 15.38 -3.55 4.83
CA TYR A 199 14.18 -3.23 4.09
C TYR A 199 14.57 -2.69 2.70
N MET A 200 13.93 -3.20 1.65
CA MET A 200 14.10 -2.71 0.28
C MET A 200 12.75 -2.61 -0.42
N GLU A 201 12.51 -1.51 -1.10
CA GLU A 201 11.41 -1.40 -2.07
C GLU A 201 11.99 -1.54 -3.47
N VAL A 202 11.40 -2.45 -4.25
CA VAL A 202 11.88 -2.86 -5.57
C VAL A 202 10.78 -2.76 -6.61
N GLU A 203 11.18 -2.43 -7.84
CA GLU A 203 10.33 -2.36 -9.03
C GLU A 203 10.93 -3.21 -10.15
N ASN A 204 10.13 -3.53 -11.16
CA ASN A 204 10.58 -4.24 -12.37
C ASN A 204 11.22 -5.61 -12.13
N VAL A 205 10.90 -6.25 -11.00
CA VAL A 205 11.28 -7.63 -10.74
C VAL A 205 10.45 -8.54 -11.65
N LYS A 206 11.11 -9.38 -12.46
CA LYS A 206 10.43 -10.25 -13.42
C LYS A 206 9.56 -11.30 -12.75
N ASP A 207 10.09 -11.92 -11.70
CA ASP A 207 9.44 -12.91 -10.86
C ASP A 207 9.91 -12.67 -9.41
N ILE A 208 8.98 -12.21 -8.56
CA ILE A 208 9.30 -11.89 -7.16
C ILE A 208 9.48 -13.17 -6.34
N ASP A 209 8.82 -14.27 -6.69
CA ASP A 209 8.95 -15.55 -6.00
C ASP A 209 10.31 -16.18 -6.25
N ASP A 210 10.81 -16.10 -7.48
CA ASP A 210 12.17 -16.54 -7.81
C ASP A 210 13.23 -15.71 -7.05
N LEU A 211 13.06 -14.38 -7.00
CA LEU A 211 13.94 -13.50 -6.22
C LEU A 211 13.94 -13.87 -4.73
N VAL A 212 12.77 -14.08 -4.13
CA VAL A 212 12.66 -14.50 -2.72
C VAL A 212 13.36 -15.84 -2.50
N LYS A 213 13.08 -16.85 -3.33
CA LYS A 213 13.74 -18.17 -3.25
C LYS A 213 15.25 -18.06 -3.38
N ALA A 214 15.74 -17.14 -4.21
CA ALA A 214 17.17 -16.90 -4.38
C ALA A 214 17.78 -16.19 -3.15
N LEU A 215 17.08 -15.23 -2.56
CA LEU A 215 17.50 -14.54 -1.33
C LEU A 215 17.54 -15.49 -0.13
N GLU A 216 16.55 -16.37 0.02
CA GLU A 216 16.50 -17.38 1.09
C GLU A 216 17.66 -18.39 1.03
N LYS A 217 18.30 -18.57 -0.14
CA LYS A 217 19.49 -19.41 -0.31
C LYS A 217 20.78 -18.74 0.15
N LEU A 218 20.79 -17.43 0.44
CA LEU A 218 21.96 -16.73 0.93
C LEU A 218 22.22 -17.10 2.40
N SER A 219 23.43 -17.57 2.72
CA SER A 219 23.78 -18.08 4.06
C SER A 219 23.66 -17.05 5.20
N LEU A 220 23.63 -15.76 4.86
CA LEU A 220 23.50 -14.65 5.80
C LEU A 220 22.05 -14.21 6.01
N VAL A 221 21.14 -14.59 5.12
CA VAL A 221 19.70 -14.31 5.21
C VAL A 221 19.06 -15.39 6.08
N GLN A 222 18.27 -14.97 7.07
CA GLN A 222 17.56 -15.87 7.98
C GLN A 222 16.06 -15.90 7.66
N GLU A 223 15.52 -14.81 7.14
CA GLU A 223 14.11 -14.69 6.78
C GLU A 223 13.93 -13.64 5.69
N VAL A 224 12.98 -13.90 4.78
CA VAL A 224 12.52 -12.95 3.76
C VAL A 224 11.00 -12.87 3.79
N THR A 225 10.47 -11.68 4.02
CA THR A 225 9.03 -11.40 3.98
C THR A 225 8.72 -10.31 2.97
N LEU A 226 7.56 -10.40 2.33
CA LEU A 226 7.08 -9.40 1.39
C LEU A 226 6.03 -8.52 2.05
N HIS A 227 6.08 -7.23 1.75
CA HIS A 227 5.19 -6.22 2.30
C HIS A 227 4.78 -5.21 1.22
N PRO A 228 3.66 -4.49 1.44
CA PRO A 228 3.43 -3.24 0.73
C PRO A 228 4.55 -2.22 1.01
N PRO A 229 4.91 -1.37 0.03
CA PRO A 229 5.83 -0.24 0.24
C PRO A 229 5.31 0.75 1.31
N LEU A 230 6.22 1.53 1.89
CA LEU A 230 5.91 2.50 2.96
C LEU A 230 4.96 3.60 2.49
N ASP A 231 5.03 4.02 1.23
CA ASP A 231 4.08 5.00 0.67
C ASP A 231 2.64 4.46 0.64
N ARG A 232 2.44 3.16 0.45
CA ARG A 232 1.12 2.52 0.46
C ARG A 232 0.53 2.40 1.88
N ILE A 233 1.39 2.35 2.91
CA ILE A 233 0.95 2.23 4.31
C ILE A 233 0.88 3.59 5.00
N TYR A 234 1.97 4.34 4.96
CA TYR A 234 2.16 5.60 5.68
C TYR A 234 2.12 6.84 4.78
N GLY A 235 2.18 6.66 3.46
CA GLY A 235 1.97 7.75 2.52
C GLY A 235 2.95 8.90 2.58
N SER A 236 2.48 10.08 2.21
CA SER A 236 3.27 11.31 2.32
C SER A 236 3.38 11.77 3.78
N ARG A 237 4.40 12.56 4.11
CA ARG A 237 4.63 13.05 5.48
C ARG A 237 4.56 14.57 5.55
N VAL A 238 3.74 15.05 6.47
CA VAL A 238 3.80 16.43 7.00
C VAL A 238 4.73 16.42 8.20
N ILE A 239 5.76 17.27 8.17
CA ILE A 239 6.73 17.40 9.27
C ILE A 239 6.41 18.67 10.06
N ILE A 240 6.35 18.59 11.39
CA ILE A 240 6.08 19.74 12.26
C ILE A 240 7.20 19.87 13.30
N ILE A 241 7.87 21.02 13.34
CA ILE A 241 9.01 21.29 14.23
C ILE A 241 8.80 22.61 14.96
N GLY A 242 9.11 22.66 16.26
CA GLY A 242 9.17 23.90 17.03
C GLY A 242 8.78 23.75 18.49
N GLY A 243 8.18 24.79 19.07
CA GLY A 243 7.79 24.80 20.48
C GLY A 243 6.63 23.84 20.76
N GLY A 244 6.75 23.00 21.79
CA GLY A 244 5.82 21.87 22.01
C GLY A 244 4.32 22.24 22.04
N ALA A 245 3.96 23.39 22.63
CA ALA A 245 2.57 23.85 22.64
C ALA A 245 2.04 24.18 21.23
N GLN A 246 2.84 24.87 20.41
CA GLN A 246 2.43 25.26 19.06
C GLN A 246 2.48 24.06 18.11
N VAL A 247 3.49 23.19 18.24
CA VAL A 247 3.57 21.92 17.50
C VAL A 247 2.32 21.09 17.73
N ALA A 248 1.85 20.97 18.98
CA ALA A 248 0.63 20.23 19.30
C ALA A 248 -0.62 20.83 18.62
N GLN A 249 -0.74 22.16 18.59
CA GLN A 249 -1.88 22.82 17.92
C GLN A 249 -1.89 22.60 16.40
N VAL A 250 -0.72 22.70 15.76
CA VAL A 250 -0.59 22.38 14.33
C VAL A 250 -0.91 20.91 14.07
N ALA A 251 -0.44 20.01 14.93
CA ALA A 251 -0.70 18.59 14.81
C ALA A 251 -2.19 18.27 14.86
N VAL A 252 -2.99 18.95 15.71
CA VAL A 252 -4.45 18.77 15.75
C VAL A 252 -5.09 19.06 14.39
N GLY A 253 -4.74 20.20 13.77
CA GLY A 253 -5.29 20.56 12.46
C GLY A 253 -4.85 19.61 11.34
N ALA A 254 -3.58 19.22 11.34
CA ALA A 254 -3.04 18.28 10.37
C ALA A 254 -3.65 16.88 10.52
N ILE A 255 -3.73 16.33 11.74
CA ILE A 255 -4.30 15.00 11.98
C ILE A 255 -5.77 14.95 11.56
N ASN A 256 -6.57 15.97 11.91
CA ASN A 256 -7.98 16.02 11.54
C ASN A 256 -8.19 16.05 10.02
N GLU A 257 -7.37 16.80 9.28
CA GLU A 257 -7.48 16.84 7.82
C GLU A 257 -6.94 15.55 7.19
N ALA A 258 -5.82 15.03 7.70
CA ALA A 258 -5.22 13.79 7.19
C ALA A 258 -6.18 12.61 7.35
N ASP A 259 -6.90 12.51 8.47
CA ASP A 259 -7.88 11.44 8.70
C ASP A 259 -8.99 11.43 7.64
N ARG A 260 -9.51 12.62 7.28
CA ARG A 260 -10.52 12.77 6.22
C ARG A 260 -10.02 12.26 4.87
N HIS A 261 -8.77 12.57 4.51
CA HIS A 261 -8.16 12.10 3.27
C HIS A 261 -7.84 10.60 3.33
N ASN A 262 -7.36 10.12 4.48
CA ASN A 262 -6.93 8.73 4.66
C ASN A 262 -8.08 7.72 4.54
N ILE A 263 -9.25 8.05 5.08
CA ILE A 263 -10.46 7.20 4.97
C ILE A 263 -10.91 7.02 3.52
N ARG A 264 -10.55 7.97 2.63
CA ARG A 264 -10.89 7.95 1.19
C ARG A 264 -9.84 7.29 0.32
N GLY A 265 -8.80 6.69 0.91
CA GLY A 265 -7.79 5.90 0.20
C GLY A 265 -6.44 6.59 0.01
N GLU A 266 -6.33 7.90 0.25
CA GLU A 266 -5.02 8.56 0.35
C GLU A 266 -4.28 8.09 1.61
N ARG A 267 -2.99 8.42 1.70
CA ARG A 267 -2.18 8.17 2.89
C ARG A 267 -1.32 9.39 3.18
N ILE A 268 -1.55 9.99 4.33
CA ILE A 268 -0.81 11.14 4.84
C ILE A 268 -0.55 10.90 6.32
N SER A 269 0.72 10.95 6.70
CA SER A 269 1.20 10.87 8.09
C SER A 269 1.65 12.25 8.57
N VAL A 270 1.53 12.47 9.87
CA VAL A 270 1.91 13.71 10.54
C VAL A 270 2.96 13.38 11.59
N ASP A 271 4.19 13.83 11.35
CA ASP A 271 5.33 13.55 12.21
C ASP A 271 5.76 14.83 12.89
N THR A 272 5.97 14.77 14.20
CA THR A 272 6.25 15.96 15.01
C THR A 272 7.44 15.75 15.93
N ILE A 273 8.19 16.82 16.17
CA ILE A 273 9.22 16.85 17.20
C ILE A 273 9.28 18.23 17.87
N PRO A 274 9.13 18.31 19.21
CA PRO A 274 9.29 19.57 19.92
C PRO A 274 10.78 19.87 20.12
N LEU A 275 11.25 21.00 19.58
CA LEU A 275 12.63 21.45 19.65
C LEU A 275 12.70 22.96 19.93
N VAL A 276 13.76 23.37 20.62
CA VAL A 276 14.07 24.78 20.91
C VAL A 276 15.57 25.03 20.75
N GLY A 277 15.94 26.30 20.55
CA GLY A 277 17.31 26.72 20.27
C GLY A 277 17.58 26.80 18.77
N GLU A 278 18.28 27.84 18.35
CA GLU A 278 18.52 28.15 16.92
C GLU A 278 19.23 27.01 16.20
N ASP A 279 20.37 26.56 16.73
CA ASP A 279 21.20 25.52 16.11
C ASP A 279 20.45 24.19 16.02
N THR A 280 19.80 23.76 17.10
CA THR A 280 19.00 22.53 17.14
C THR A 280 17.87 22.55 16.13
N LEU A 281 17.20 23.70 15.97
CA LEU A 281 16.13 23.86 14.99
C LEU A 281 16.69 23.87 13.57
N ALA A 282 17.81 24.55 13.32
CA ALA A 282 18.47 24.57 12.03
C ALA A 282 18.89 23.15 11.59
N ASP A 283 19.52 22.39 12.48
CA ASP A 283 19.90 20.99 12.23
C ASP A 283 18.68 20.11 11.90
N ALA A 284 17.56 20.32 12.60
CA ALA A 284 16.34 19.58 12.37
C ALA A 284 15.69 19.94 11.02
N VAL A 285 15.69 21.23 10.64
CA VAL A 285 15.20 21.70 9.33
C VAL A 285 16.08 21.16 8.20
N GLU A 286 17.39 21.19 8.35
CA GLU A 286 18.35 20.61 7.39
C GLU A 286 18.06 19.13 7.15
N ALA A 287 17.79 18.39 8.24
CA ALA A 287 17.58 16.96 8.17
C ALA A 287 16.29 16.55 7.43
N VAL A 288 15.33 17.48 7.23
CA VAL A 288 14.07 17.18 6.53
C VAL A 288 14.30 16.69 5.11
N LYS A 289 15.31 17.21 4.39
CA LYS A 289 15.58 16.81 2.98
C LYS A 289 15.96 15.33 2.82
N ARG A 290 16.45 14.69 3.88
CA ARG A 290 16.82 13.27 3.91
C ARG A 290 15.76 12.39 4.58
N LEU A 291 14.60 12.96 4.93
CA LEU A 291 13.44 12.21 5.40
C LEU A 291 12.64 11.70 4.21
N HIS A 292 12.74 10.40 3.95
CA HIS A 292 11.94 9.74 2.92
C HIS A 292 10.44 10.03 3.12
N ARG A 293 9.76 10.39 2.02
CA ARG A 293 8.33 10.78 1.92
C ARG A 293 7.96 12.14 2.54
N ALA A 294 8.90 12.93 3.08
CA ALA A 294 8.60 14.30 3.49
C ALA A 294 8.14 15.13 2.29
N GLN A 295 7.01 15.83 2.42
CA GLN A 295 6.45 16.65 1.35
C GLN A 295 6.27 18.11 1.77
N ILE A 296 6.20 18.40 3.06
CA ILE A 296 6.04 19.77 3.58
C ILE A 296 6.55 19.86 5.02
N LEU A 297 7.07 21.03 5.38
CA LEU A 297 7.49 21.37 6.73
C LEU A 297 6.60 22.49 7.30
N VAL A 298 6.20 22.36 8.55
CA VAL A 298 5.56 23.44 9.33
C VAL A 298 6.45 23.82 10.50
N LEU A 299 6.84 25.09 10.57
CA LEU A 299 7.59 25.68 11.67
C LEU A 299 6.66 26.37 12.66
N ALA A 300 6.58 25.81 13.86
CA ALA A 300 5.64 26.19 14.90
C ALA A 300 6.37 26.82 16.10
N GLY A 301 6.53 28.15 16.07
CA GLY A 301 7.34 28.91 17.03
C GLY A 301 6.75 30.27 17.38
N SER A 302 7.24 30.87 18.47
CA SER A 302 6.97 32.27 18.81
C SER A 302 8.07 33.20 18.30
N ILE A 303 9.29 32.69 18.15
CA ILE A 303 10.43 33.39 17.56
C ILE A 303 11.38 32.39 16.89
N MET A 304 11.66 32.58 15.60
CA MET A 304 12.67 31.80 14.87
C MET A 304 13.33 32.69 13.81
N GLY A 305 14.64 32.54 13.62
CA GLY A 305 15.41 33.32 12.66
C GLY A 305 16.84 32.81 12.52
N GLY A 306 17.71 33.64 11.94
CA GLY A 306 19.13 33.33 11.84
C GLY A 306 19.39 32.09 10.98
N SER A 307 20.14 31.14 11.52
CA SER A 307 20.55 29.91 10.83
C SER A 307 19.37 29.08 10.32
N ILE A 308 18.23 29.11 11.02
CA ILE A 308 17.00 28.43 10.59
C ILE A 308 16.53 28.97 9.23
N SER A 309 16.59 30.29 9.03
CA SER A 309 16.21 30.93 7.76
C SER A 309 17.11 30.51 6.59
N GLU A 310 18.40 30.29 6.85
CA GLU A 310 19.33 29.81 5.82
C GLU A 310 19.07 28.35 5.44
N GLU A 311 18.67 27.50 6.39
CA GLU A 311 18.30 26.11 6.10
C GLU A 311 16.98 26.01 5.32
N ILE A 312 16.01 26.89 5.57
CA ILE A 312 14.76 26.97 4.78
C ILE A 312 15.08 27.23 3.29
N LYS A 313 15.99 28.17 2.99
CA LYS A 313 16.41 28.45 1.60
C LYS A 313 16.99 27.22 0.91
N LYS A 314 17.72 26.38 1.65
CA LYS A 314 18.28 25.14 1.11
C LYS A 314 17.18 24.11 0.90
N LEU A 315 16.25 23.99 1.85
CA LEU A 315 15.11 23.08 1.77
C LEU A 315 14.20 23.36 0.57
N HIS A 316 14.00 24.64 0.22
CA HIS A 316 13.25 25.01 -1.00
C HIS A 316 13.89 24.49 -2.29
N ARG A 317 15.23 24.36 -2.35
CA ARG A 317 15.92 23.82 -3.53
C ARG A 317 15.66 22.32 -3.71
N GLU A 318 15.32 21.64 -2.63
CA GLU A 318 14.92 20.23 -2.62
C GLU A 318 13.41 20.06 -2.93
N GLY A 319 12.69 21.17 -3.16
CA GLY A 319 11.27 21.17 -3.49
C GLY A 319 10.33 20.92 -2.31
N ILE A 320 10.81 21.07 -1.08
CA ILE A 320 9.99 20.92 0.13
C ILE A 320 9.51 22.31 0.59
N PRO A 321 8.22 22.64 0.43
CA PRO A 321 7.67 23.90 0.88
C PRO A 321 7.63 24.02 2.41
N VAL A 322 7.63 25.25 2.89
CA VAL A 322 7.63 25.59 4.32
C VAL A 322 6.46 26.50 4.66
N ILE A 323 5.65 26.07 5.63
CA ILE A 323 4.67 26.92 6.31
C ILE A 323 5.29 27.41 7.62
N SER A 324 5.24 28.71 7.87
CA SER A 324 5.60 29.30 9.16
C SER A 324 4.36 29.76 9.90
N LEU A 325 4.32 29.58 11.22
CA LEU A 325 3.40 30.38 12.02
C LEU A 325 3.77 31.86 11.95
N ASN A 326 2.80 32.73 12.17
CA ASN A 326 3.04 34.16 12.33
C ASN A 326 3.79 34.43 13.64
N MET A 327 5.12 34.50 13.56
CA MET A 327 6.04 34.57 14.69
C MET A 327 7.05 35.72 14.56
N ALA A 328 7.82 36.01 15.60
CA ALA A 328 8.93 36.96 15.52
C ALA A 328 10.17 36.34 14.85
N GLY A 329 11.11 37.18 14.42
CA GLY A 329 12.33 36.76 13.74
C GLY A 329 12.17 36.65 12.23
N SER A 330 13.20 36.15 11.55
CA SER A 330 13.29 36.18 10.09
C SER A 330 12.63 34.99 9.39
N VAL A 331 12.28 33.90 10.09
CA VAL A 331 11.69 32.70 9.46
C VAL A 331 10.44 32.98 8.63
N PRO A 332 9.45 33.79 9.08
CA PRO A 332 8.27 34.09 8.28
C PRO A 332 8.58 34.72 6.91
N ASP A 333 9.66 35.49 6.79
CA ASP A 333 10.06 36.14 5.53
C ASP A 333 10.60 35.15 4.49
N TYR A 334 11.00 33.95 4.94
CA TYR A 334 11.55 32.90 4.10
C TYR A 334 10.59 31.73 3.87
N ALA A 335 9.44 31.69 4.53
CA ALA A 335 8.45 30.65 4.34
C ALA A 335 7.63 30.87 3.06
N ASP A 336 7.10 29.79 2.48
CA ASP A 336 6.18 29.86 1.35
C ASP A 336 4.82 30.44 1.76
N LEU A 337 4.40 30.18 3.00
CA LEU A 337 3.12 30.63 3.54
C LEU A 337 3.26 30.95 5.03
N VAL A 338 2.70 32.09 5.44
CA VAL A 338 2.62 32.47 6.86
C VAL A 338 1.18 32.33 7.33
N VAL A 339 0.95 31.58 8.41
CA VAL A 339 -0.40 31.32 8.94
C VAL A 339 -0.46 31.69 10.41
N THR A 340 -1.48 32.46 10.80
CA THR A 340 -1.61 32.93 12.18
C THR A 340 -2.22 31.86 13.09
N ASP A 341 -3.26 31.17 12.63
CA ASP A 341 -3.87 30.08 13.40
C ASP A 341 -3.08 28.77 13.22
N PRO A 342 -2.51 28.20 14.29
CA PRO A 342 -1.75 26.95 14.18
C PRO A 342 -2.60 25.77 13.69
N ILE A 343 -3.89 25.70 14.05
CA ILE A 343 -4.76 24.62 13.60
C ILE A 343 -4.92 24.70 12.08
N GLN A 344 -5.26 25.88 11.55
CA GLN A 344 -5.35 26.11 10.12
C GLN A 344 -4.03 25.82 9.38
N ALA A 345 -2.87 26.16 9.98
CA ALA A 345 -1.56 25.85 9.38
C ALA A 345 -1.39 24.34 9.13
N GLY A 346 -1.80 23.51 10.10
CA GLY A 346 -1.79 22.06 9.96
C GLY A 346 -2.73 21.55 8.86
N THR A 347 -3.94 22.13 8.79
CA THR A 347 -4.91 21.81 7.72
C THR A 347 -4.35 22.17 6.34
N PHE A 348 -3.79 23.37 6.15
CA PHE A 348 -3.19 23.76 4.87
C PHE A 348 -2.01 22.89 4.48
N ALA A 349 -1.20 22.45 5.44
CA ALA A 349 -0.11 21.53 5.17
C ALA A 349 -0.61 20.22 4.55
N VAL A 350 -1.65 19.62 5.12
CA VAL A 350 -2.23 18.39 4.60
C VAL A 350 -2.95 18.62 3.27
N MET A 351 -3.74 19.69 3.15
CA MET A 351 -4.43 20.00 1.90
C MET A 351 -3.44 20.21 0.74
N HIS A 352 -2.26 20.76 1.00
CA HIS A 352 -1.23 20.88 -0.05
C HIS A 352 -0.67 19.52 -0.48
N VAL A 353 -0.48 18.61 0.48
CA VAL A 353 0.05 17.26 0.22
C VAL A 353 -0.97 16.33 -0.43
N ALA A 354 -2.26 16.54 -0.13
CA ALA A 354 -3.34 15.72 -0.62
C ALA A 354 -3.57 15.89 -2.13
N LYS A 355 -3.64 14.78 -2.87
CA LYS A 355 -3.84 14.80 -4.33
C LYS A 355 -5.27 15.18 -4.72
N THR A 356 -6.23 14.96 -3.82
CA THR A 356 -7.66 15.27 -4.09
C THR A 356 -8.06 16.68 -3.67
N ALA A 357 -7.18 17.42 -2.98
CA ALA A 357 -7.45 18.79 -2.58
C ALA A 357 -7.11 19.78 -3.71
N VAL A 358 -7.90 20.85 -3.80
CA VAL A 358 -7.68 21.93 -4.79
C VAL A 358 -6.62 22.93 -4.32
N PHE A 359 -6.34 22.95 -3.01
CA PHE A 359 -5.39 23.88 -2.42
C PHE A 359 -3.96 23.51 -2.81
N ASP A 360 -3.19 24.53 -3.15
CA ASP A 360 -1.81 24.40 -3.57
C ASP A 360 -1.05 25.65 -3.09
N ILE A 361 0.00 25.44 -2.28
CA ILE A 361 0.77 26.51 -1.66
C ILE A 361 1.41 27.42 -2.71
N ASP A 362 1.75 26.88 -3.89
CA ASP A 362 2.40 27.63 -4.96
C ASP A 362 1.48 28.72 -5.53
N ARG A 363 0.15 28.54 -5.42
CA ARG A 363 -0.85 29.53 -5.85
C ARG A 363 -1.05 30.67 -4.85
N VAL A 364 -0.57 30.50 -3.62
CA VAL A 364 -0.71 31.46 -2.52
C VAL A 364 0.63 31.83 -1.90
N ARG A 365 1.74 31.54 -2.58
CA ARG A 365 3.10 31.78 -2.07
C ARG A 365 3.31 33.24 -1.69
N GLY A 366 3.94 33.47 -0.54
CA GLY A 366 4.20 34.79 0.03
C GLY A 366 2.99 35.46 0.69
N LYS A 367 1.82 34.81 0.72
CA LYS A 367 0.64 35.34 1.42
C LYS A 367 0.69 35.02 2.91
N LYS A 368 -0.11 35.79 3.66
CA LYS A 368 -0.34 35.63 5.08
C LYS A 368 -1.83 35.44 5.35
N PHE A 369 -2.16 34.44 6.18
CA PHE A 369 -3.53 34.09 6.56
C PHE A 369 -3.77 34.24 8.08
#